data_AF-A0A3S7KEG7-F1
#
_entry.id   AF-A0A3S7KEG7-F1
#
_cell.length_a   1.000
_cell.length_b   1.000
_cell.length_c   1.000
_cell.angle_alpha   90.00
_cell.angle_beta   90.00
_cell.angle_gamma   90.00
#
_symmetry.space_group_name_H-M   'P 1'
#
loop_
_entity.id
_entity.type
_entity.pdbx_description
1 polymer ?
#
loop_
_entity_poly.entity_id
_entity_poly.type
_entity_poly.pdbx_seq_one_letter_code
_entity_poly.pdbx_strand_id
1 'polypeptide(L)' 'MKLQLASLAALMLAAAALSPAGVSAAGLPGSSTTQCVPVRIDNRTVHQHCTVTHTWPDGSITTSEYWIDQNGTWYIPAN' A
#
# COMPACT_ATOMS: atom_id res chain seq x y z
N MET A 1 -4.36 -38.77 -21.68
CA MET A 1 -4.25 -37.29 -21.67
C MET A 1 -4.61 -36.81 -20.26
N LYS A 2 -3.61 -36.50 -19.44
CA LYS A 2 -3.74 -35.93 -18.08
C LYS A 2 -2.57 -34.98 -17.95
N LEU A 3 -2.83 -33.69 -17.69
CA LEU A 3 -1.93 -32.65 -17.15
C LEU A 3 -2.37 -31.28 -17.69
N GLN A 4 -3.51 -30.75 -17.23
CA GLN A 4 -3.84 -29.32 -17.41
C GLN A 4 -4.44 -28.65 -16.17
N LEU A 5 -4.51 -29.33 -15.02
CA LEU A 5 -5.11 -28.74 -13.81
C LEU A 5 -4.11 -28.00 -12.90
N ALA A 6 -2.79 -28.11 -13.14
CA ALA A 6 -1.80 -27.53 -12.22
C ALA A 6 -1.48 -26.04 -12.49
N SER A 7 -1.84 -25.49 -13.65
CA SER A 7 -1.46 -24.13 -14.06
C SER A 7 -2.44 -23.04 -13.61
N LEU A 8 -3.65 -23.39 -13.16
CA LEU A 8 -4.66 -22.40 -12.75
C LEU A 8 -4.42 -21.85 -11.33
N ALA A 9 -3.68 -22.55 -10.48
CA ALA A 9 -3.42 -22.09 -9.11
C ALA A 9 -2.37 -20.96 -9.04
N ALA A 10 -1.42 -20.92 -9.99
CA ALA A 10 -0.36 -19.92 -10.00
C ALA A 10 -0.85 -18.52 -10.42
N LEU A 11 -1.94 -18.44 -11.19
CA LEU A 11 -2.47 -17.15 -11.66
C LEU A 11 -3.22 -16.38 -10.55
N MET A 12 -3.77 -17.08 -9.56
CA MET A 12 -4.57 -16.47 -8.50
C MET A 12 -3.73 -15.74 -7.45
N LEU A 13 -2.45 -16.09 -7.27
CA LEU A 13 -1.57 -15.42 -6.31
C LEU A 13 -1.00 -14.08 -6.80
N ALA A 14 -0.97 -13.85 -8.11
CA ALA A 14 -0.43 -12.61 -8.68
C ALA A 14 -1.43 -11.44 -8.70
N ALA A 15 -2.74 -11.72 -8.63
CA ALA A 15 -3.78 -10.71 -8.69
C ALA A 15 -4.01 -9.97 -7.35
N ALA A 16 -3.58 -10.55 -6.22
CA ALA A 16 -3.72 -9.91 -4.91
C ALA A 16 -2.67 -8.82 -4.62
N ALA A 17 -1.59 -8.76 -5.41
CA ALA A 17 -0.54 -7.74 -5.26
C ALA A 17 -0.85 -6.44 -6.03
N LEU A 18 -1.95 -6.40 -6.77
CA LEU A 18 -2.40 -5.25 -7.55
C LEU A 18 -3.81 -4.88 -7.11
N SER A 19 -4.05 -4.72 -5.81
CA SER A 19 -5.15 -3.86 -5.38
C SER A 19 -4.79 -2.45 -5.87
N PRO A 20 -5.54 -1.86 -6.82
CA PRO A 20 -5.41 -0.45 -7.08
C PRO A 20 -5.84 0.22 -5.78
N ALA A 21 -4.89 0.79 -5.04
CA ALA A 21 -5.23 1.78 -4.03
C ALA A 21 -6.14 2.78 -4.74
N GLY A 22 -7.40 2.88 -4.29
CA GLY A 22 -8.42 3.68 -4.96
C GLY A 22 -7.85 5.05 -5.27
N VAL A 23 -7.75 5.37 -6.56
CA VAL A 23 -7.23 6.67 -6.99
C VAL A 23 -8.35 7.68 -6.78
N SER A 24 -8.48 8.18 -5.55
CA SER A 24 -9.27 9.37 -5.26
C SER A 24 -8.53 10.56 -5.85
N ALA A 25 -8.71 10.79 -7.15
CA ALA A 25 -8.15 11.93 -7.86
C ALA A 25 -8.94 13.21 -7.53
N ALA A 26 -8.82 13.67 -6.30
CA ALA A 26 -8.89 15.08 -5.96
C ALA A 26 -7.51 15.45 -5.39
N GLY A 27 -6.50 15.40 -6.26
CA GLY A 27 -5.11 15.65 -5.86
C GLY A 27 -4.94 17.10 -5.43
N LEU A 28 -4.35 17.31 -4.24
CA LEU A 28 -3.81 18.61 -3.86
C LEU A 28 -2.79 19.06 -4.92
N PRO A 29 -2.68 20.38 -5.22
CA PRO A 29 -1.73 20.87 -6.22
C PRO A 29 -0.30 20.50 -5.82
N GLY A 30 0.52 20.09 -6.79
CA GLY A 30 1.86 19.57 -6.54
C GLY A 30 1.98 18.09 -6.90
N SER A 31 3.01 17.42 -6.36
CA SER A 31 3.26 16.00 -6.59
C SER A 31 3.38 15.25 -5.27
N SER A 32 2.73 14.09 -5.18
CA SER A 32 2.83 13.21 -4.01
C SER A 32 3.51 11.90 -4.40
N THR A 33 4.44 11.45 -3.57
CA THR A 33 5.00 10.10 -3.65
C THR A 33 4.69 9.37 -2.36
N THR A 34 4.19 8.13 -2.47
CA THR A 34 3.91 7.27 -1.33
C THR A 34 4.86 6.09 -1.35
N GLN A 35 5.54 5.85 -0.24
CA GLN A 35 6.38 4.68 -0.03
C GLN A 35 5.82 3.87 1.14
N CYS A 36 5.53 2.60 0.91
CA CYS A 36 5.08 1.68 1.94
C CYS A 36 6.12 0.59 2.20
N VAL A 37 6.38 0.30 3.47
CA VAL A 37 7.29 -0.76 3.90
C VAL A 37 6.60 -1.71 4.87
N PRO A 38 6.82 -3.03 4.75
CA PRO A 38 6.24 -3.99 5.68
C PRO A 38 6.94 -3.90 7.03
N VAL A 39 6.16 -3.79 8.11
CA VAL A 39 6.63 -3.74 9.49
C VAL A 39 5.97 -4.88 10.27
N ARG A 40 6.80 -5.73 10.87
CA ARG A 40 6.33 -6.81 11.72
C ARG A 40 5.94 -6.26 13.09
N ILE A 41 4.66 -6.39 13.45
CA ILE A 41 4.10 -5.93 14.74
C ILE A 41 4.25 -7.02 15.80
N ASP A 42 4.06 -8.28 15.40
CA ASP A 42 4.26 -9.45 16.26
C ASP A 42 4.72 -10.67 15.42
N ASN A 43 4.81 -11.85 16.04
CA ASN A 43 5.30 -13.06 15.35
C ASN A 43 4.48 -13.52 14.14
N ARG A 44 3.23 -13.08 14.00
CA ARG A 44 2.28 -13.49 12.95
C ARG A 44 1.70 -12.32 12.17
N THR A 45 1.84 -11.09 12.69
CA THR A 45 1.19 -9.90 12.12
C THR A 45 2.23 -8.97 11.49
N VAL A 46 1.98 -8.62 10.23
CA VAL A 46 2.76 -7.63 9.48
C VAL A 46 1.78 -6.55 9.00
N HIS A 47 2.07 -5.31 9.36
CA HIS A 47 1.37 -4.13 8.85
C HIS A 47 2.23 -3.45 7.78
N GLN A 48 1.65 -2.54 7.01
CA GLN A 48 2.42 -1.64 6.16
C GLN A 48 2.52 -0.28 6.83
N HIS A 49 3.74 0.26 6.95
CA HIS A 49 3.95 1.66 7.28
C HIS A 49 4.16 2.44 5.99
N CYS A 50 3.31 3.43 5.74
CA CYS A 50 3.35 4.24 4.54
C CYS A 50 3.68 5.69 4.86
N THR A 51 4.72 6.20 4.21
CA THR A 51 5.12 7.61 4.26
C THR A 51 4.73 8.28 2.94
N VAL A 52 4.00 9.38 3.04
CA VAL A 52 3.65 10.23 1.91
C VAL A 52 4.52 11.46 1.95
N THR A 53 5.26 11.70 0.88
CA THR A 53 6.00 12.96 0.67
C THR A 53 5.28 13.76 -0.39
N HIS A 54 4.79 14.94 -0.01
CA HIS A 54 4.14 15.87 -0.92
C HIS A 54 5.06 17.07 -1.16
N THR A 55 5.30 17.38 -2.43
CA THR A 55 6.00 18.60 -2.87
C THR A 55 4.99 19.56 -3.44
N TRP A 56 4.83 20.70 -2.77
CA TRP A 56 3.91 21.76 -3.14
C TRP A 56 4.45 22.59 -4.32
N PRO A 57 3.59 23.37 -5.01
CA PRO A 57 4.02 24.20 -6.13
C PRO A 57 5.06 25.28 -5.78
N ASP A 58 5.13 25.69 -4.51
CA ASP A 58 6.13 26.63 -4.00
C ASP A 58 7.48 25.97 -3.64
N GLY A 59 7.59 24.66 -3.85
CA GLY A 59 8.77 23.87 -3.53
C GLY A 59 8.84 23.42 -2.07
N SER A 60 7.88 23.79 -1.23
CA SER A 60 7.81 23.28 0.15
C SER A 60 7.47 21.78 0.14
N ILE A 61 7.97 21.07 1.15
CA ILE A 61 7.78 19.62 1.29
C ILE A 61 7.05 19.35 2.60
N THR A 62 5.99 18.57 2.54
CA THR A 62 5.30 18.04 3.73
C THR A 62 5.31 16.53 3.69
N THR A 63 5.57 15.93 4.85
CA THR A 63 5.53 14.48 5.03
C THR A 63 4.36 14.12 5.95
N SER A 64 3.60 13.09 5.57
CA SER A 64 2.60 12.48 6.43
C SER A 64 2.78 10.97 6.46
N GLU A 65 2.29 10.34 7.52
CA GLU A 65 2.44 8.91 7.75
C GLU A 65 1.08 8.29 8.05
N TYR A 66 0.87 7.08 7.57
CA TYR A 66 -0.28 6.24 7.91
C TYR A 66 0.13 4.77 7.85
N TRP A 67 -0.71 3.94 8.44
CA TRP A 67 -0.49 2.50 8.51
C TRP A 67 -1.65 1.75 7.88
N ILE A 68 -1.36 0.55 7.39
CA ILE A 68 -2.35 -0.39 6.86
C ILE A 68 -2.22 -1.69 7.65
N ASP A 69 -3.29 -2.12 8.30
CA ASP A 69 -3.33 -3.39 9.04
C ASP A 69 -3.35 -4.60 8.10
N GLN A 70 -3.31 -5.82 8.66
CA GLN A 70 -3.35 -7.06 7.87
C GLN A 70 -4.64 -7.25 7.05
N ASN A 71 -5.71 -6.50 7.37
CA ASN A 71 -6.99 -6.56 6.68
C ASN A 71 -7.11 -5.49 5.58
N GLY A 72 -6.09 -4.65 5.39
CA GLY A 72 -6.12 -3.52 4.46
C GLY A 72 -6.75 -2.26 5.04
N THR A 73 -7.02 -2.20 6.35
CA THR A 73 -7.63 -1.04 7.02
C THR A 73 -6.58 0.01 7.32
N TRP A 74 -6.86 1.25 6.90
CA TRP A 74 -5.96 2.37 7.12
C TRP A 74 -6.17 2.95 8.52
N TYR A 75 -5.08 3.26 9.21
CA TYR A 75 -5.12 3.89 10.53
C TYR A 75 -3.90 4.79 10.77
N ILE A 76 -4.02 5.68 11.75
CA ILE A 76 -2.90 6.47 12.28
C ILE A 76 -2.64 5.94 13.70
N PRO A 77 -1.42 5.51 14.04
CA PRO A 77 -1.12 5.01 15.37
C PRO A 77 -1.36 6.09 16.43
N ALA A 78 -1.92 5.70 17.57
CA ALA A 78 -2.02 6.60 18.71
C ALA A 78 -0.60 6.80 19.28
N ASN A 79 -0.15 8.05 19.37
CA ASN A 79 1.12 8.42 20.01
C ASN A 79 1.11 8.14 21.50
#